data_AF-A0A9R0X5M8-F1
#
_entry.id   AF-A0A9R0X5M8-F1
#
_cell.length_a   1.000
_cell.length_b   1.000
_cell.length_c   1.000
_cell.angle_alpha   90.00
_cell.angle_beta   90.00
_cell.angle_gamma   90.00
#
_symmetry.space_group_name_H-M   'P 1'
#
loop_
_entity.id
_entity.type
_entity.pdbx_description
1 polymer ?
#
loop_
_entity_poly.entity_id
_entity_poly.type
_entity_poly.pdbx_seq_one_letter_code
_entity_poly.pdbx_strand_id
1 'polypeptide(L)'
;MYGEDARTIAELSIDDYLYPDADIYNVSGLPPIKLPPPTCDLAHGRWVFDNESLPLYREKECNFLTKQLTCLANGRNDDLWQYWQWQPNNCSLPTFDARRFMERMRGKRLMFVGDSLNRNQFYSLVCMVQSILSKGRKKVVKRGSNTIFHAKEYRATLEFYWAPFLVESNSDDPNIHSIEHRIIRPERIEGHAQYWRGVDYLIFDTYIWWMNTADIKVRRPDSRSWSEHDEVPRIEAYGRVLKTWSDWLNENIDPARTSVFFMTISPIHIR
;
A
#
# COMPACT_ATOMS: atom_id res chain seq x y z
N MET A 1 -6.58 18.87 35.61
CA MET A 1 -6.94 20.07 34.84
C MET A 1 -6.19 19.96 33.52
N TYR A 2 -6.79 19.24 32.57
CA TYR A 2 -6.18 18.94 31.28
C TYR A 2 -6.37 20.15 30.36
N GLY A 3 -5.26 20.77 29.95
CA GLY A 3 -5.25 21.75 28.87
C GLY A 3 -5.12 20.99 27.55
N GLU A 4 -6.22 20.87 26.82
CA GLU A 4 -6.21 20.42 25.43
C GLU A 4 -5.58 21.51 24.57
N ASP A 5 -4.52 21.12 23.86
CA ASP A 5 -3.77 21.95 22.94
C ASP A 5 -4.61 22.16 21.66
N ALA A 6 -5.38 23.25 21.63
CA ALA A 6 -6.31 23.64 20.57
C ALA A 6 -5.61 24.09 19.26
N ARG A 7 -4.52 23.43 18.85
CA ARG A 7 -3.69 23.84 17.71
C ARG A 7 -3.52 22.81 16.59
N THR A 8 -4.35 21.75 16.53
CA THR A 8 -4.28 20.77 15.42
C THR A 8 -5.61 20.53 14.69
N ILE A 9 -6.57 21.46 14.77
CA ILE A 9 -7.86 21.38 14.03
C ILE A 9 -8.08 22.56 13.05
N ALA A 10 -7.19 23.56 13.05
CA ALA A 10 -7.35 24.75 12.20
C ALA A 10 -6.55 24.66 10.87
N GLU A 11 -6.89 23.71 10.01
CA GLU A 11 -6.61 23.77 8.56
C GLU A 11 -7.74 23.13 7.71
N LEU A 12 -8.97 23.13 8.24
CA LEU A 12 -10.16 22.95 7.41
C LEU A 12 -10.58 24.35 6.94
N SER A 13 -10.12 24.72 5.74
CA SER A 13 -10.51 25.96 5.07
C SER A 13 -12.04 26.03 4.94
N ILE A 14 -12.60 27.23 5.07
CA ILE A 14 -13.99 27.58 4.77
C ILE A 14 -14.42 27.11 3.35
N ASP A 15 -13.47 26.84 2.45
CA ASP A 15 -13.71 26.24 1.13
C ASP A 15 -14.32 24.83 1.16
N ASP A 16 -14.27 24.09 2.27
CA ASP A 16 -14.89 22.77 2.36
C ASP A 16 -16.43 22.83 2.56
N TYR A 17 -17.00 24.01 2.85
CA TYR A 17 -18.45 24.20 3.07
C TYR A 17 -19.23 24.68 1.84
N LEU A 18 -18.57 25.08 0.75
CA LEU A 18 -19.20 25.58 -0.47
C LEU A 18 -18.87 24.64 -1.64
N TYR A 19 -19.61 23.54 -1.77
CA TYR A 19 -19.49 22.61 -2.89
C TYR A 19 -20.72 22.67 -3.81
N PRO A 20 -20.65 23.41 -4.93
CA PRO A 20 -21.67 23.33 -5.97
C PRO A 20 -21.56 22.08 -6.87
N ASP A 21 -20.54 21.23 -6.71
CA ASP A 21 -20.26 20.09 -7.60
C ASP A 21 -20.62 18.70 -7.01
N ALA A 22 -21.62 18.64 -6.12
CA ALA A 22 -22.07 17.37 -5.52
C ALA A 22 -22.46 16.30 -6.58
N ASP A 23 -22.88 16.72 -7.77
CA ASP A 23 -23.29 15.84 -8.86
C ASP A 23 -22.13 15.09 -9.53
N ILE A 24 -20.90 15.62 -9.53
CA ILE A 24 -19.73 14.97 -10.18
C ILE A 24 -19.34 13.68 -9.43
N TYR A 25 -19.60 13.62 -8.12
CA TYR A 25 -19.25 12.49 -7.27
C TYR A 25 -20.42 11.52 -7.04
N ASN A 26 -21.59 11.81 -7.63
CA ASN A 26 -22.78 10.99 -7.45
C ASN A 26 -22.65 9.66 -8.22
N VAL A 27 -22.38 8.58 -7.48
CA VAL A 27 -22.31 7.22 -8.02
C VAL A 27 -23.66 6.48 -8.02
N SER A 28 -24.73 7.12 -7.52
CA SER A 28 -26.06 6.49 -7.37
C SER A 28 -26.71 6.19 -8.72
N GLY A 29 -26.37 6.94 -9.77
CA GLY A 29 -26.84 6.70 -11.13
C GLY A 29 -26.03 5.68 -11.93
N LEU A 30 -24.94 5.13 -11.38
CA LEU A 30 -24.10 4.17 -12.09
C LEU A 30 -24.71 2.75 -12.02
N PRO A 31 -24.62 1.95 -13.10
CA PRO A 31 -25.20 0.60 -13.15
C PRO A 31 -24.54 -0.35 -12.13
N PRO A 32 -25.31 -1.20 -11.43
CA PRO A 32 -24.79 -2.01 -10.32
C PRO A 32 -23.57 -2.85 -10.74
N ILE A 33 -22.57 -2.92 -9.86
CA ILE A 33 -21.40 -3.76 -10.09
C ILE A 33 -21.82 -5.22 -9.91
N LYS A 34 -21.57 -6.04 -10.95
CA LYS A 34 -21.65 -7.50 -10.82
C LYS A 34 -20.42 -7.98 -10.06
N LEU A 35 -20.61 -8.30 -8.78
CA LEU A 35 -19.54 -8.85 -7.96
C LEU A 35 -19.35 -10.35 -8.24
N PRO A 36 -18.11 -10.85 -8.18
CA PRO A 36 -17.86 -12.29 -8.16
C PRO A 36 -18.64 -12.97 -7.03
N PRO A 37 -19.10 -14.22 -7.22
CA PRO A 37 -19.67 -14.98 -6.12
C PRO A 37 -18.59 -15.22 -5.04
N PRO A 38 -18.95 -15.31 -3.75
CA PRO A 38 -17.98 -15.55 -2.67
C PRO A 38 -17.18 -16.84 -2.82
N THR A 39 -17.69 -17.81 -3.59
CA THR A 39 -17.05 -19.09 -3.89
C THR A 39 -16.05 -18.99 -5.05
N CYS A 40 -15.91 -17.84 -5.72
CA CYS A 40 -14.94 -17.69 -6.79
C CYS A 40 -13.53 -17.53 -6.21
N ASP A 41 -12.65 -18.45 -6.58
CA ASP A 41 -11.24 -18.32 -6.34
C ASP A 41 -10.62 -17.32 -7.32
N LEU A 42 -10.23 -16.15 -6.80
CA LEU A 42 -9.62 -15.08 -7.60
C LEU A 42 -8.15 -15.34 -7.91
N ALA A 43 -7.49 -16.29 -7.24
CA ALA A 43 -6.07 -16.59 -7.40
C ALA A 43 -5.79 -17.63 -8.51
N HIS A 44 -6.79 -18.42 -8.92
CA HIS A 44 -6.67 -19.40 -9.99
C HIS A 44 -7.35 -18.92 -11.28
N GLY A 45 -6.56 -18.79 -12.34
CA GLY A 45 -6.97 -18.16 -13.57
C GLY A 45 -5.87 -18.15 -14.61
N ARG A 46 -6.01 -17.25 -15.58
CA ARG A 46 -5.02 -17.03 -16.64
C ARG A 46 -4.95 -15.57 -17.03
N TRP A 47 -3.81 -15.17 -17.59
CA TRP A 47 -3.67 -13.90 -18.26
C TRP A 47 -4.40 -13.93 -19.61
N VAL A 48 -5.21 -12.92 -19.87
CA VAL A 48 -5.92 -12.69 -21.13
C VAL A 48 -5.50 -11.34 -21.67
N PHE A 49 -5.24 -11.29 -22.98
CA PHE A 49 -4.90 -10.05 -23.66
C PHE A 49 -6.17 -9.24 -23.93
N ASP A 50 -6.17 -7.97 -23.53
CA ASP A 50 -7.25 -7.00 -23.75
C ASP A 50 -6.63 -5.66 -24.11
N ASN A 51 -6.64 -5.31 -25.39
CA ASN A 51 -6.17 -4.02 -25.89
C ASN A 51 -7.30 -2.98 -26.09
N GLU A 52 -8.52 -3.31 -25.69
CA GLU A 52 -9.68 -2.42 -25.78
C GLU A 52 -9.88 -1.67 -24.46
N SER A 53 -9.81 -2.35 -23.32
CA SER A 53 -10.09 -1.79 -22.00
C SER A 53 -8.85 -1.37 -21.20
N LEU A 54 -7.66 -1.84 -21.59
CA LEU A 54 -6.42 -1.62 -20.84
C LEU A 54 -5.42 -0.72 -21.58
N PRO A 55 -4.43 -0.15 -20.85
CA PRO A 55 -4.31 -0.12 -19.39
C PRO A 55 -5.32 0.83 -18.73
N LEU A 56 -5.55 0.66 -17.42
CA LEU A 56 -6.44 1.54 -16.64
C LEU A 56 -5.95 3.00 -16.55
N TYR A 57 -4.67 3.24 -16.83
CA TYR A 57 -4.08 4.57 -16.97
C TYR A 57 -2.83 4.48 -17.85
N ARG A 58 -2.46 5.57 -18.53
CA ARG A 58 -1.16 5.66 -19.24
C ARG A 58 -0.09 6.28 -18.35
N GLU A 59 1.16 5.85 -18.53
CA GLU A 59 2.32 6.36 -17.78
C GLU A 59 2.40 7.90 -17.80
N LYS A 60 2.20 8.50 -18.97
CA LYS A 60 2.24 9.96 -19.18
C LYS A 60 1.12 10.73 -18.47
N GLU A 61 0.04 10.07 -18.09
CA GLU A 61 -1.12 10.70 -17.43
C GLU A 61 -0.93 10.80 -15.91
N CYS A 62 0.00 10.03 -15.34
CA CYS A 62 0.21 9.94 -13.90
C CYS A 62 1.53 10.59 -13.46
N ASN A 63 1.45 11.86 -13.08
CA ASN A 63 2.61 12.64 -12.60
C ASN A 63 3.12 12.24 -11.20
N PHE A 64 2.53 11.21 -10.58
CA PHE A 64 2.97 10.70 -9.27
C PHE A 64 3.93 9.52 -9.39
N LEU A 65 4.07 8.93 -10.59
CA LEU A 65 5.04 7.86 -10.81
C LEU A 65 6.46 8.38 -10.56
N THR A 66 7.22 7.59 -9.81
CA THR A 66 8.66 7.85 -9.65
C THR A 66 9.42 7.33 -10.86
N LYS A 67 10.63 7.87 -11.10
CA LYS A 67 11.49 7.42 -12.19
C LYS A 67 11.75 5.90 -12.20
N GLN A 68 11.70 5.24 -11.04
CA GLN A 68 11.86 3.78 -10.95
C GLN A 68 10.75 3.01 -11.67
N LEU A 69 9.57 3.62 -11.88
CA LEU A 69 8.36 2.97 -12.39
C LEU A 69 7.96 3.43 -13.81
N THR A 70 8.66 4.42 -14.38
CA THR A 70 8.34 4.99 -15.70
C THR A 70 9.13 4.28 -16.81
N CYS A 71 8.79 3.02 -17.08
CA CYS A 71 9.50 2.16 -18.04
C CYS A 71 9.59 2.77 -19.45
N LEU A 72 8.50 3.36 -19.95
CA LEU A 72 8.48 3.94 -21.30
C LEU A 72 9.35 5.21 -21.35
N ALA A 73 9.24 6.09 -20.36
CA ALA A 73 10.11 7.27 -20.25
C ALA A 73 11.59 6.89 -20.04
N ASN A 74 11.87 5.73 -19.46
CA ASN A 74 13.21 5.18 -19.30
C ASN A 74 13.74 4.44 -20.54
N GLY A 75 13.01 4.46 -21.67
CA GLY A 75 13.49 3.95 -22.95
C GLY A 75 13.04 2.54 -23.32
N ARG A 76 12.08 1.95 -22.60
CA ARG A 76 11.44 0.72 -23.07
C ARG A 76 10.57 1.03 -24.29
N ASN A 77 10.79 0.30 -25.39
CA ASN A 77 10.17 0.57 -26.68
C ASN A 77 8.85 -0.18 -26.90
N ASP A 78 8.59 -1.27 -26.17
CA ASP A 78 7.36 -2.05 -26.23
C ASP A 78 6.40 -1.71 -25.08
N ASP A 79 5.10 -1.71 -25.38
CA ASP A 79 4.01 -1.45 -24.42
C ASP A 79 3.01 -2.62 -24.30
N LEU A 80 3.20 -3.71 -25.06
CA LEU A 80 2.25 -4.83 -25.10
C LEU A 80 1.99 -5.49 -23.73
N TRP A 81 2.95 -5.36 -22.81
CA TRP A 81 2.84 -5.83 -21.43
C TRP A 81 1.74 -5.10 -20.62
N GLN A 82 1.26 -3.95 -21.08
CA GLN A 82 0.22 -3.15 -20.41
C GLN A 82 -1.21 -3.66 -20.67
N TYR A 83 -1.40 -4.53 -21.65
CA TYR A 83 -2.71 -4.98 -22.13
C TYR A 83 -3.08 -6.39 -21.64
N TRP A 84 -2.58 -6.78 -20.48
CA TRP A 84 -2.88 -8.09 -19.89
C TRP A 84 -3.78 -7.93 -18.67
N GLN A 85 -4.91 -8.64 -18.70
CA GLN A 85 -5.84 -8.74 -17.59
C GLN A 85 -5.80 -10.14 -16.98
N TRP A 86 -5.86 -10.22 -15.66
CA TRP A 86 -6.08 -11.49 -14.97
C TRP A 86 -7.55 -11.91 -15.04
N GLN A 87 -7.81 -13.11 -15.54
CA GLN A 87 -9.15 -13.70 -15.66
C GLN A 87 -9.25 -14.94 -14.78
N PRO A 88 -9.97 -14.88 -13.64
CA PRO A 88 -10.30 -16.06 -12.84
C PRO A 88 -11.07 -17.10 -13.67
N ASN A 89 -10.89 -18.39 -13.36
CA ASN A 89 -11.47 -19.47 -14.19
C ASN A 89 -13.01 -19.50 -14.16
N ASN A 90 -13.62 -19.22 -13.00
CA ASN A 90 -15.04 -19.47 -12.76
C ASN A 90 -15.87 -18.19 -12.55
N CYS A 91 -15.26 -17.01 -12.71
CA CYS A 91 -15.93 -15.72 -12.61
C CYS A 91 -15.10 -14.64 -13.30
N SER A 92 -15.67 -13.44 -13.47
CA SER A 92 -14.93 -12.27 -13.98
C SER A 92 -14.74 -11.25 -12.88
N LEU A 93 -13.59 -10.58 -12.89
CA LEU A 93 -13.35 -9.42 -12.04
C LEU A 93 -14.29 -8.27 -12.46
N PRO A 94 -14.83 -7.50 -11.51
CA PRO A 94 -15.63 -6.34 -11.85
C PRO A 94 -14.73 -5.29 -12.53
N THR A 95 -15.25 -4.62 -13.56
CA THR A 95 -14.56 -3.49 -14.18
C THR A 95 -14.28 -2.42 -13.14
N PHE A 96 -13.03 -1.98 -13.06
CA PHE A 96 -12.61 -0.95 -12.11
C PHE A 96 -13.22 0.41 -12.48
N ASP A 97 -13.87 1.06 -11.51
CA ASP A 97 -14.35 2.44 -11.64
C ASP A 97 -13.76 3.27 -10.48
N ALA A 98 -12.93 4.25 -10.83
CA ALA A 98 -12.24 5.09 -9.86
C ALA A 98 -13.20 5.91 -8.98
N ARG A 99 -14.35 6.37 -9.50
CA ARG A 99 -15.33 7.13 -8.71
C ARG A 99 -16.00 6.24 -7.68
N ARG A 100 -16.40 5.02 -8.08
CA ARG A 100 -16.96 4.03 -7.15
C ARG A 100 -15.97 3.66 -6.05
N PHE A 101 -14.71 3.44 -6.42
CA PHE A 101 -13.65 3.17 -5.45
C PHE A 101 -13.47 4.35 -4.48
N MET A 102 -13.31 5.57 -5.00
CA MET A 102 -13.08 6.75 -4.17
C MET A 102 -14.28 7.10 -3.29
N GLU A 103 -15.52 6.84 -3.74
CA GLU A 103 -16.70 7.01 -2.91
C GLU A 103 -16.72 6.02 -1.74
N ARG A 104 -16.32 4.76 -1.96
CA ARG A 104 -16.14 3.78 -0.87
C ARG A 104 -15.04 4.16 0.11
N MET A 105 -14.06 4.92 -0.36
CA MET A 105 -12.96 5.49 0.42
C MET A 105 -13.30 6.83 1.08
N ARG A 106 -14.49 7.39 0.87
CA ARG A 106 -14.85 8.71 1.41
C ARG A 106 -14.71 8.73 2.94
N GLY A 107 -13.90 9.66 3.45
CA GLY A 107 -13.61 9.79 4.87
C GLY A 107 -12.69 8.71 5.45
N LYS A 108 -12.08 7.87 4.61
CA LYS A 108 -11.28 6.70 5.04
C LYS A 108 -9.81 6.80 4.65
N ARG A 109 -9.01 5.96 5.32
CA ARG A 109 -7.59 5.77 5.09
C ARG A 109 -7.33 4.35 4.61
N LEU A 110 -6.61 4.21 3.50
CA LEU A 110 -6.04 2.94 3.05
C LEU A 110 -4.53 3.04 3.09
N MET A 111 -3.86 2.09 3.73
CA MET A 111 -2.40 2.10 3.91
C MET A 111 -1.79 0.79 3.45
N PHE A 112 -0.82 0.90 2.53
CA PHE A 112 0.15 -0.14 2.21
C PHE A 112 1.28 -0.08 3.24
N VAL A 113 1.70 -1.22 3.78
CA VAL A 113 2.73 -1.32 4.83
C VAL A 113 3.69 -2.42 4.44
N GLY A 114 4.95 -2.07 4.16
CA GLY A 114 5.92 -3.09 3.80
C GLY A 114 7.12 -2.56 3.04
N ASP A 115 7.54 -3.36 2.07
CA ASP A 115 8.74 -3.14 1.27
C ASP A 115 8.46 -2.35 -0.02
N SER A 116 9.45 -2.30 -0.92
CA SER A 116 9.35 -1.56 -2.18
C SER A 116 8.25 -2.07 -3.13
N LEU A 117 7.81 -3.33 -3.02
CA LEU A 117 6.78 -3.90 -3.89
C LEU A 117 5.40 -3.40 -3.47
N ASN A 118 5.11 -3.28 -2.17
CA ASN A 118 3.93 -2.57 -1.68
C ASN A 118 3.93 -1.09 -2.07
N ARG A 119 5.11 -0.44 -2.07
CA ARG A 119 5.24 0.92 -2.60
C ARG A 119 4.84 1.00 -4.08
N ASN A 120 5.15 -0.01 -4.88
CA ASN A 120 4.76 -0.07 -6.28
C ASN A 120 3.23 -0.23 -6.42
N GLN A 121 2.59 -1.08 -5.62
CA GLN A 121 1.12 -1.19 -5.61
C GLN A 121 0.45 0.10 -5.18
N PHE A 122 0.99 0.79 -4.17
CA PHE A 122 0.53 2.11 -3.76
C PHE A 122 0.51 3.10 -4.94
N TYR A 123 1.61 3.22 -5.67
CA TYR A 123 1.68 4.13 -6.81
C TYR A 123 0.75 3.71 -7.95
N SER A 124 0.57 2.42 -8.20
CA SER A 124 -0.41 1.89 -9.16
C SER A 124 -1.82 2.36 -8.81
N LEU A 125 -2.25 2.16 -7.55
CA LEU A 125 -3.58 2.58 -7.10
C LEU A 125 -3.76 4.10 -7.18
N VAL A 126 -2.75 4.88 -6.79
CA VAL A 126 -2.77 6.35 -6.95
C VAL A 126 -3.00 6.73 -8.40
N CYS A 127 -2.31 6.10 -9.36
CA CYS A 127 -2.49 6.40 -10.77
C CYS A 127 -3.85 5.97 -11.33
N MET A 128 -4.41 4.87 -10.82
CA MET A 128 -5.77 4.42 -11.18
C MET A 128 -6.86 5.40 -10.75
N VAL A 129 -6.65 6.18 -9.68
CA VAL A 129 -7.69 7.08 -9.13
C VAL A 129 -7.43 8.56 -9.38
N GLN A 130 -6.20 8.98 -9.64
CA GLN A 130 -5.87 10.40 -9.63
C GLN A 130 -6.57 11.20 -10.73
N SER A 131 -6.89 10.59 -11.87
CA SER A 131 -7.45 11.28 -13.04
C SER A 131 -8.84 11.86 -12.79
N ILE A 132 -9.62 11.25 -11.89
CA ILE A 132 -10.98 11.72 -11.54
C ILE A 132 -10.98 12.87 -10.53
N LEU A 133 -9.83 13.25 -9.98
CA LEU A 133 -9.71 14.31 -9.00
C LEU A 133 -9.28 15.63 -9.64
N SER A 134 -9.91 16.72 -9.22
CA SER A 134 -9.64 18.05 -9.78
C SER A 134 -8.21 18.52 -9.50
N LYS A 135 -7.67 19.35 -10.40
CA LYS A 135 -6.36 19.99 -10.23
C LYS A 135 -6.35 20.78 -8.91
N GLY A 136 -5.28 20.64 -8.10
CA GLY A 136 -5.16 21.29 -6.79
C GLY A 136 -5.92 20.59 -5.63
N ARG A 137 -6.80 19.63 -5.94
CA ARG A 137 -7.50 18.80 -4.93
C ARG A 137 -6.83 17.46 -4.65
N LYS A 138 -5.67 17.20 -5.27
CA LYS A 138 -4.81 16.04 -5.04
C LYS A 138 -3.37 16.45 -4.74
N LYS A 139 -2.71 15.80 -3.79
CA LYS A 139 -1.28 16.00 -3.49
C LYS A 139 -0.66 14.75 -2.85
N VAL A 140 0.62 14.53 -3.08
CA VAL A 140 1.43 13.56 -2.33
C VAL A 140 2.31 14.31 -1.33
N VAL A 141 2.35 13.85 -0.08
CA VAL A 141 3.18 14.40 0.99
C VAL A 141 3.99 13.26 1.59
N LYS A 142 5.29 13.49 1.79
CA LYS A 142 6.18 12.56 2.50
C LYS A 142 6.46 13.07 3.91
N ARG A 143 6.32 12.23 4.92
CA ARG A 143 6.57 12.54 6.35
C ARG A 143 7.24 11.34 7.02
N GLY A 144 8.55 11.40 7.22
CA GLY A 144 9.32 10.26 7.72
C GLY A 144 9.11 9.03 6.83
N SER A 145 8.71 7.91 7.43
CA SER A 145 8.40 6.65 6.74
C SER A 145 7.08 6.65 5.96
N ASN A 146 6.25 7.70 6.08
CA ASN A 146 4.96 7.79 5.41
C ASN A 146 5.03 8.55 4.08
N THR A 147 4.40 8.00 3.05
CA THR A 147 4.02 8.70 1.82
C THR A 147 2.50 8.70 1.71
N ILE A 148 1.88 9.88 1.68
CA ILE A 148 0.43 10.06 1.78
C ILE A 148 -0.07 10.77 0.52
N PHE A 149 -0.93 10.12 -0.24
CA PHE A 149 -1.74 10.75 -1.29
C PHE A 149 -3.07 11.22 -0.71
N HIS A 150 -3.33 12.52 -0.78
CA HIS A 150 -4.57 13.13 -0.33
C HIS A 150 -5.54 13.31 -1.50
N ALA A 151 -6.73 12.74 -1.40
CA ALA A 151 -7.86 13.00 -2.29
C ALA A 151 -8.88 13.90 -1.56
N LYS A 152 -8.67 15.22 -1.63
CA LYS A 152 -9.39 16.18 -0.77
C LYS A 152 -10.90 16.14 -0.97
N GLU A 153 -11.37 15.98 -2.21
CA GLU A 153 -12.81 15.92 -2.56
C GLU A 153 -13.55 14.75 -1.89
N TYR A 154 -12.82 13.68 -1.55
CA TYR A 154 -13.35 12.51 -0.86
C TYR A 154 -13.01 12.49 0.62
N ARG A 155 -12.24 13.46 1.14
CA ARG A 155 -11.67 13.42 2.50
C ARG A 155 -10.98 12.08 2.77
N ALA A 156 -10.30 11.56 1.76
CA ALA A 156 -9.71 10.22 1.76
C ALA A 156 -8.19 10.29 1.59
N THR A 157 -7.48 9.30 2.14
CA THR A 157 -6.05 9.12 1.93
C THR A 157 -5.72 7.72 1.43
N LEU A 158 -4.80 7.66 0.49
CA LEU A 158 -4.06 6.45 0.14
C LEU A 158 -2.65 6.63 0.67
N GLU A 159 -2.12 5.66 1.39
CA GLU A 159 -0.91 5.79 2.18
C GLU A 159 0.05 4.63 1.90
N PHE A 160 1.34 4.90 2.00
CA PHE A 160 2.40 3.91 2.04
C PHE A 160 3.29 4.17 3.25
N TYR A 161 3.46 3.16 4.11
CA TYR A 161 4.35 3.16 5.26
C TYR A 161 5.52 2.22 5.01
N TRP A 162 6.75 2.76 5.08
CA TRP A 162 7.97 1.98 4.95
C TRP A 162 8.23 1.14 6.22
N ALA A 163 8.02 -0.17 6.11
CA ALA A 163 8.33 -1.17 7.14
C ALA A 163 8.71 -2.48 6.44
N PRO A 164 9.88 -2.55 5.80
CA PRO A 164 10.22 -3.58 4.83
C PRO A 164 10.32 -4.99 5.42
N PHE A 165 10.55 -5.11 6.73
CA PHE A 165 10.48 -6.36 7.48
C PHE A 165 9.28 -6.43 8.43
N LEU A 166 8.35 -5.45 8.37
CA LEU A 166 7.25 -5.18 9.30
C LEU A 166 7.67 -4.81 10.72
N VAL A 167 8.65 -5.52 11.28
CA VAL A 167 9.28 -5.28 12.57
C VAL A 167 10.45 -4.29 12.48
N GLU A 168 10.88 -3.80 13.64
CA GLU A 168 12.03 -2.90 13.78
C GLU A 168 13.28 -3.50 13.13
N SER A 169 13.94 -2.70 12.29
CA SER A 169 15.16 -3.08 11.58
C SER A 169 16.11 -1.90 11.42
N ASN A 170 17.37 -2.19 11.12
CA ASN A 170 18.33 -1.15 10.74
C ASN A 170 18.11 -0.60 9.30
N SER A 171 17.03 -1.01 8.64
CA SER A 171 16.67 -0.63 7.27
C SER A 171 15.36 0.17 7.20
N ASP A 172 14.89 0.72 8.32
CA ASP A 172 13.60 1.41 8.45
C ASP A 172 13.63 2.88 8.00
N ASP A 173 14.81 3.41 7.64
CA ASP A 173 14.91 4.74 7.02
C ASP A 173 14.63 4.63 5.51
N PRO A 174 13.54 5.22 4.99
CA PRO A 174 13.17 5.10 3.58
C PRO A 174 14.16 5.77 2.60
N ASN A 175 15.14 6.53 3.09
CA ASN A 175 16.21 7.13 2.29
C ASN A 175 17.55 6.39 2.47
N ILE A 176 17.79 5.80 3.64
CA ILE A 176 19.04 5.09 3.99
C ILE A 176 18.73 3.63 4.36
N HIS A 177 18.15 2.89 3.42
CA HIS A 177 17.76 1.50 3.62
C HIS A 177 18.54 0.49 2.78
N SER A 178 19.29 0.93 1.78
CA SER A 178 20.09 0.03 0.94
C SER A 178 21.44 -0.22 1.59
N ILE A 179 21.46 -1.08 2.61
CA ILE A 179 22.64 -1.44 3.39
C ILE A 179 23.00 -2.92 3.20
N GLU A 180 24.28 -3.23 3.34
CA GLU A 180 24.83 -4.57 3.12
C GLU A 180 24.35 -5.58 4.17
N HIS A 181 24.32 -5.19 5.44
CA HIS A 181 23.92 -6.04 6.55
C HIS A 181 22.57 -5.60 7.11
N ARG A 182 21.51 -6.27 6.67
CA ARG A 182 20.15 -6.07 7.16
C ARG A 182 19.92 -6.88 8.41
N ILE A 183 19.47 -6.22 9.48
CA ILE A 183 19.33 -6.82 10.81
C ILE A 183 17.97 -6.44 11.38
N ILE A 184 17.26 -7.43 11.91
CA ILE A 184 15.88 -7.27 12.42
C ILE A 184 15.80 -7.52 13.92
N ARG A 185 14.72 -7.02 14.53
CA ARG A 185 14.26 -7.36 15.89
C ARG A 185 12.86 -7.99 15.78
N PRO A 186 12.76 -9.31 15.59
CA PRO A 186 11.53 -9.97 15.17
C PRO A 186 10.37 -9.90 16.19
N GLU A 187 10.66 -9.59 17.45
CA GLU A 187 9.64 -9.37 18.50
C GLU A 187 9.40 -7.88 18.83
N ARG A 188 9.76 -6.95 17.92
CA ARG A 188 9.55 -5.51 18.11
C ARG A 188 8.82 -4.91 16.92
N ILE A 189 7.56 -4.51 17.10
CA ILE A 189 6.71 -3.98 16.02
C ILE A 189 6.05 -2.65 16.39
N GLU A 190 5.98 -2.31 17.67
CA GLU A 190 5.19 -1.22 18.24
C GLU A 190 5.60 0.14 17.70
N GLY A 191 6.90 0.32 17.44
CA GLY A 191 7.45 1.54 16.84
C GLY A 191 6.87 1.86 15.46
N HIS A 192 6.55 0.85 14.67
CA HIS A 192 5.83 1.02 13.40
C HIS A 192 4.32 1.01 13.60
N ALA A 193 3.84 0.08 14.41
CA ALA A 193 2.43 -0.24 14.49
C ALA A 193 1.56 0.87 15.08
N GLN A 194 2.17 1.80 15.84
CA GLN A 194 1.52 3.04 16.26
C GLN A 194 0.93 3.86 15.10
N TYR A 195 1.51 3.78 13.89
CA TYR A 195 1.06 4.53 12.71
C TYR A 195 -0.07 3.82 11.94
N TRP A 196 -0.26 2.51 12.18
CA TRP A 196 -1.24 1.68 11.48
C TRP A 196 -2.61 1.70 12.17
N ARG A 197 -2.64 2.05 13.47
CA ARG A 197 -3.89 2.14 14.24
C ARG A 197 -4.86 3.16 13.62
N GLY A 198 -6.13 2.78 13.59
CA GLY A 198 -7.21 3.62 13.07
C GLY A 198 -7.27 3.77 11.55
N VAL A 199 -6.45 3.03 10.79
CA VAL A 199 -6.56 2.89 9.33
C VAL A 199 -7.72 1.94 9.00
N ASP A 200 -8.52 2.26 7.97
CA ASP A 200 -9.70 1.49 7.59
C ASP A 200 -9.37 0.27 6.70
N TYR A 201 -8.33 0.39 5.87
CA TYR A 201 -7.83 -0.70 5.03
C TYR A 201 -6.31 -0.81 5.16
N LEU A 202 -5.82 -1.92 5.72
CA LEU A 202 -4.40 -2.20 5.83
C LEU A 202 -4.01 -3.29 4.84
N ILE A 203 -2.99 -3.02 4.02
CA ILE A 203 -2.44 -3.97 3.05
C ILE A 203 -0.97 -4.15 3.40
N PHE A 204 -0.62 -5.32 3.91
CA PHE A 204 0.75 -5.62 4.32
C PHE A 204 1.51 -6.37 3.22
N ASP A 205 2.82 -6.20 3.15
CA ASP A 205 3.73 -7.15 2.52
C ASP A 205 5.07 -7.22 3.26
N THR A 206 5.81 -8.30 3.02
CA THR A 206 7.25 -8.34 3.29
C THR A 206 7.85 -9.58 2.63
N TYR A 207 8.75 -9.39 1.67
CA TYR A 207 9.42 -10.54 1.04
C TYR A 207 10.79 -10.25 0.43
N ILE A 208 10.93 -9.21 -0.41
CA ILE A 208 12.04 -9.17 -1.37
C ILE A 208 13.41 -9.17 -0.70
N TRP A 209 13.55 -8.55 0.47
CA TRP A 209 14.82 -8.49 1.19
C TRP A 209 15.16 -9.75 1.99
N TRP A 210 14.18 -10.59 2.30
CA TRP A 210 14.44 -11.89 2.90
C TRP A 210 15.24 -12.80 1.96
N MET A 211 15.16 -12.54 0.66
CA MET A 211 15.82 -13.31 -0.38
C MET A 211 17.30 -12.97 -0.56
N ASN A 212 17.81 -11.93 0.11
CA ASN A 212 19.19 -11.50 -0.03
C ASN A 212 20.20 -12.50 0.54
N THR A 213 19.85 -13.23 1.60
CA THR A 213 20.74 -14.15 2.33
C THR A 213 20.00 -15.40 2.78
N ALA A 214 20.70 -16.54 2.88
CA ALA A 214 20.10 -17.81 3.34
C ALA A 214 19.60 -17.73 4.79
N ASP A 215 20.38 -17.05 5.64
CA ASP A 215 20.04 -16.77 7.04
C ASP A 215 19.78 -15.27 7.24
N ILE A 216 19.01 -14.95 8.26
CA ILE A 216 18.62 -13.60 8.63
C ILE A 216 19.35 -13.20 9.90
N LYS A 217 19.94 -12.02 9.89
CA LYS A 217 20.63 -11.46 11.06
C LYS A 217 19.59 -10.92 12.05
N VAL A 218 19.56 -11.50 13.24
CA VAL A 218 18.65 -11.11 14.33
C VAL A 218 19.46 -10.47 15.44
N ARG A 219 19.12 -9.23 15.79
CA ARG A 219 19.83 -8.50 16.86
C ARG A 219 19.64 -9.22 18.19
N ARG A 220 20.72 -9.39 18.96
CA ARG A 220 20.63 -9.96 20.31
C ARG A 220 19.72 -9.11 21.21
N PRO A 221 18.84 -9.71 22.04
CA PRO A 221 17.88 -8.97 22.85
C PRO A 221 18.49 -7.86 23.72
N ASP A 222 19.60 -8.17 24.40
CA ASP A 222 20.28 -7.27 25.36
C ASP A 222 21.28 -6.31 24.71
N SER A 223 21.52 -6.45 23.40
CA SER A 223 22.47 -5.59 22.69
C SER A 223 21.90 -4.18 22.47
N ARG A 224 22.78 -3.18 22.57
CA ARG A 224 22.48 -1.80 22.14
C ARG A 224 22.94 -1.51 20.71
N SER A 225 23.74 -2.39 20.11
CA SER A 225 24.32 -2.23 18.79
C SER A 225 23.73 -3.21 17.78
N TRP A 226 23.53 -2.75 16.55
CA TRP A 226 23.18 -3.63 15.43
C TRP A 226 24.31 -4.60 15.09
N SER A 227 25.57 -4.30 15.43
CA SER A 227 26.71 -5.18 15.15
C SER A 227 26.66 -6.51 15.90
N GLU A 228 25.93 -6.60 17.01
CA GLU A 228 25.79 -7.83 17.80
C GLU A 228 24.48 -8.54 17.43
N HIS A 229 24.60 -9.52 16.57
CA HIS A 229 23.49 -10.30 16.04
C HIS A 229 23.88 -11.77 15.91
N ASP A 230 22.87 -12.61 15.85
CA ASP A 230 22.99 -14.02 15.50
C ASP A 230 22.39 -14.24 14.11
N GLU A 231 22.85 -15.27 13.41
CA GLU A 231 22.26 -15.69 12.13
C GLU A 231 21.23 -16.78 12.40
N VAL A 232 20.00 -16.53 11.95
CA VAL A 232 18.85 -17.40 12.17
C VAL A 232 18.33 -17.87 10.82
N PRO A 233 17.98 -19.16 10.65
CA PRO A 233 17.42 -19.67 9.41
C PRO A 233 16.24 -18.81 8.94
N ARG A 234 16.23 -18.44 7.64
CA ARG A 234 15.23 -17.50 7.09
C ARG A 234 13.80 -17.85 7.43
N ILE A 235 13.41 -19.12 7.29
CA ILE A 235 12.05 -19.58 7.55
C ILE A 235 11.67 -19.40 9.03
N GLU A 236 12.61 -19.66 9.94
CA GLU A 236 12.41 -19.47 11.37
C GLU A 236 12.23 -17.98 11.70
N ALA A 237 13.13 -17.13 11.20
CA ALA A 237 13.04 -15.68 11.39
C ALA A 237 11.75 -15.09 10.80
N TYR A 238 11.32 -15.56 9.62
CA TYR A 238 10.07 -15.15 8.98
C TYR A 238 8.85 -15.56 9.82
N GLY A 239 8.86 -16.79 10.35
CA GLY A 239 7.80 -17.28 11.24
C GLY A 239 7.68 -16.46 12.52
N ARG A 240 8.81 -16.04 13.11
CA ARG A 240 8.83 -15.15 14.29
C ARG A 240 8.22 -13.78 13.97
N VAL A 241 8.61 -13.16 12.86
CA VAL A 241 8.05 -11.87 12.41
C VAL A 241 6.55 -11.95 12.16
N LEU A 242 6.10 -12.97 11.42
CA LEU A 242 4.67 -13.15 11.14
C LEU A 242 3.86 -13.40 12.41
N LYS A 243 4.42 -14.13 13.37
CA LYS A 243 3.78 -14.32 14.68
C LYS A 243 3.61 -12.99 15.42
N THR A 244 4.68 -12.21 15.54
CA THR A 244 4.63 -10.86 16.17
C THR A 244 3.61 -9.96 15.48
N TRP A 245 3.57 -9.97 14.14
CA TRP A 245 2.59 -9.22 13.37
C TRP A 245 1.15 -9.70 13.61
N SER A 246 0.90 -11.01 13.61
CA SER A 246 -0.44 -11.56 13.83
C SER A 246 -0.93 -11.32 15.27
N ASP A 247 -0.04 -11.43 16.25
CA ASP A 247 -0.35 -11.17 17.66
C ASP A 247 -0.74 -9.68 17.83
N TRP A 248 0.03 -8.77 17.22
CA TRP A 248 -0.31 -7.35 17.22
C TRP A 248 -1.67 -7.08 16.56
N LEU A 249 -1.99 -7.70 15.43
CA LEU A 249 -3.29 -7.53 14.77
C LEU A 249 -4.45 -7.94 15.69
N ASN A 250 -4.35 -9.11 16.31
CA ASN A 250 -5.39 -9.64 17.20
C ASN A 250 -5.66 -8.72 18.40
N GLU A 251 -4.63 -8.03 18.89
CA GLU A 251 -4.72 -7.14 20.05
C GLU A 251 -5.16 -5.71 19.69
N ASN A 252 -4.95 -5.25 18.46
CA ASN A 252 -5.05 -3.83 18.11
C ASN A 252 -6.05 -3.50 16.99
N ILE A 253 -6.55 -4.50 16.27
CA ILE A 253 -7.44 -4.30 15.12
C ILE A 253 -8.86 -4.79 15.44
N ASP A 254 -9.82 -3.88 15.29
CA ASP A 254 -11.25 -4.21 15.30
C ASP A 254 -11.69 -4.62 13.88
N PRO A 255 -12.05 -5.90 13.64
CA PRO A 255 -12.47 -6.36 12.33
C PRO A 255 -13.80 -5.76 11.85
N ALA A 256 -14.60 -5.16 12.74
CA ALA A 256 -15.80 -4.42 12.35
C ALA A 256 -15.48 -3.07 11.70
N ARG A 257 -14.29 -2.52 11.96
CA ARG A 257 -13.85 -1.22 11.45
C ARG A 257 -12.79 -1.34 10.36
N THR A 258 -11.82 -2.23 10.53
CA THR A 258 -10.63 -2.30 9.68
C THR A 258 -10.59 -3.61 8.91
N SER A 259 -10.42 -3.53 7.59
CA SER A 259 -10.13 -4.69 6.74
C SER A 259 -8.63 -4.84 6.55
N VAL A 260 -8.12 -6.06 6.73
CA VAL A 260 -6.69 -6.37 6.63
C VAL A 260 -6.44 -7.32 5.46
N PHE A 261 -5.42 -7.02 4.68
CA PHE A 261 -4.93 -7.82 3.56
C PHE A 261 -3.43 -8.07 3.73
N PHE A 262 -2.96 -9.22 3.25
CA PHE A 262 -1.53 -9.52 3.16
C PHE A 262 -1.22 -9.92 1.72
N MET A 263 -0.38 -9.15 1.05
CA MET A 263 0.08 -9.46 -0.29
C MET A 263 1.08 -10.62 -0.20
N THR A 264 0.82 -11.66 -0.99
CA THR A 264 1.73 -12.79 -1.11
C THR A 264 3.00 -12.40 -1.87
N ILE A 265 3.90 -13.36 -2.00
CA ILE A 265 5.23 -13.19 -2.59
C ILE A 265 5.17 -12.61 -4.01
N SER A 266 5.84 -11.49 -4.23
CA SER A 266 6.15 -11.00 -5.58
C SER A 266 7.35 -11.77 -6.16
N PRO A 267 7.21 -12.46 -7.30
CA PRO A 267 8.28 -13.27 -7.87
C PRO A 267 9.40 -12.40 -8.49
N ILE A 268 10.58 -12.99 -8.61
CA ILE A 268 11.72 -12.45 -9.37
C ILE A 268 11.95 -13.27 -10.63
N HIS A 269 12.41 -12.63 -11.70
CA HIS A 269 12.64 -13.25 -13.01
C HIS A 269 14.10 -13.05 -13.43
N ILE A 270 15.04 -13.56 -12.63
CA ILE A 270 16.49 -13.39 -12.85
C ILE A 270 17.15 -14.57 -13.59
N ARG A 271 16.44 -15.69 -13.75
CA ARG A 271 16.87 -16.90 -14.47
C ARG A 271 15.65 -17.60 -15.05
#